data_AF-A0A377D594-F1
#
_entry.id   AF-A0A377D594-F1
#
_cell.length_a   1.000
_cell.length_b   1.000
_cell.length_c   1.000
_cell.angle_alpha   90.00
_cell.angle_beta   90.00
_cell.angle_gamma   90.00
#
_symmetry.space_group_name_H-M   'P 1'
#
loop_
_entity.id
_entity.type
_entity.pdbx_description
1 polymer ?
#
loop_
_entity_poly.entity_id
_entity_poly.type
_entity_poly.pdbx_seq_one_letter_code
_entity_poly.pdbx_strand_id
1 'polypeptide(L)'
;MAKALLALLDNALPAGVENEQSPNCRVLRFPPVSPLLDEDARLCSLSVFDAFRLLQNLLNVPKEEREAMFFGGLFSYDLVAGFEDLPQLAAENNCPDFCFYLAETLMVIDHQKKSTRIQASLFAPNEEEKQRLTARLNDLCQQLTETAPPLPVVSVPHMHCECNQSDEEFGGVVRLLQKAIRAGEIFQVVPSRRFSLPCPSPLAAYYVLKKSNPSPYMFLCRMMISPCLARRRKVRSSMTPPAARLRSTPLPEHVHAVVVPMVHWTETSTAASNWKCVPIIKSFLNI
;
A
#
# COMPACT_ATOMS: atom_id res chain seq x y z
N MET A 1 -18.20 6.31 17.30
CA MET A 1 -17.07 5.34 17.35
C MET A 1 -15.66 5.99 17.35
N ALA A 2 -15.25 6.73 16.31
CA ALA A 2 -13.88 7.24 16.19
C ALA A 2 -13.39 8.07 17.40
N LYS A 3 -14.25 8.89 18.00
CA LYS A 3 -13.91 9.72 19.18
C LYS A 3 -13.49 8.90 20.40
N ALA A 4 -14.12 7.74 20.64
CA ALA A 4 -13.79 6.89 21.77
C ALA A 4 -12.40 6.26 21.60
N LEU A 5 -12.07 5.83 20.38
CA LEU A 5 -10.75 5.30 20.06
C LEU A 5 -9.65 6.37 20.17
N LEU A 6 -9.93 7.60 19.73
CA LEU A 6 -8.98 8.72 19.85
C LEU A 6 -8.72 9.06 21.33
N ALA A 7 -9.75 9.03 22.19
CA ALA A 7 -9.59 9.26 23.62
C ALA A 7 -8.79 8.14 24.31
N LEU A 8 -8.98 6.88 23.90
CA LEU A 8 -8.14 5.77 24.38
C LEU A 8 -6.70 5.91 23.95
N LEU A 9 -6.47 6.34 22.69
CA LEU A 9 -5.13 6.58 22.17
C LEU A 9 -4.41 7.66 22.98
N ASP A 10 -5.09 8.75 23.33
CA ASP A 10 -4.49 9.86 24.11
C ASP A 10 -3.91 9.40 25.46
N ASN A 11 -4.52 8.40 26.10
CA ASN A 11 -4.09 7.87 27.39
C ASN A 11 -2.95 6.84 27.28
N ALA A 12 -2.67 6.34 26.07
CA ALA A 12 -1.77 5.21 25.84
C ALA A 12 -0.44 5.62 25.22
N LEU A 13 -0.25 6.90 24.91
CA LEU A 13 0.95 7.36 24.23
C LEU A 13 2.19 7.24 25.12
N PRO A 14 3.29 6.68 24.60
CA PRO A 14 4.54 6.59 25.34
C PRO A 14 5.16 7.97 25.56
N ALA A 15 5.98 8.08 26.61
CA ALA A 15 6.71 9.31 26.91
C ALA A 15 7.61 9.71 25.72
N GLY A 16 7.54 10.98 25.31
CA GLY A 16 8.33 11.53 24.20
C GLY A 16 7.59 11.65 22.85
N VAL A 17 6.36 11.15 22.74
CA VAL A 17 5.51 11.41 21.55
C VAL A 17 4.70 12.68 21.76
N GLU A 18 4.87 13.67 20.89
CA GLU A 18 4.04 14.86 20.91
C GLU A 18 2.68 14.55 20.27
N ASN A 19 1.59 15.02 20.88
CA ASN A 19 0.23 14.76 20.43
C ASN A 19 -0.54 16.08 20.25
N GLU A 20 -0.78 16.47 19.00
CA GLU A 20 -1.70 17.58 18.68
C GLU A 20 -3.12 17.03 18.51
N GLN A 21 -4.02 17.45 19.42
CA GLN A 21 -5.39 16.95 19.47
C GLN A 21 -6.36 17.85 18.69
N SER A 22 -7.21 17.25 17.86
CA SER A 22 -8.31 17.89 17.15
C SER A 22 -9.61 17.08 17.33
N PRO A 23 -10.81 17.65 17.17
CA PRO A 23 -12.07 16.94 17.52
C PRO A 23 -12.25 15.55 16.90
N ASN A 24 -11.75 15.32 15.68
CA ASN A 24 -11.83 14.05 14.96
C ASN A 24 -10.47 13.58 14.41
N CYS A 25 -9.36 14.06 15.00
CA CYS A 25 -8.03 13.82 14.44
C CYS A 25 -6.94 13.96 15.51
N ARG A 26 -5.86 13.19 15.34
CA ARG A 26 -4.65 13.25 16.17
C ARG A 26 -3.45 13.36 15.25
N VAL A 27 -2.53 14.26 15.54
CA VAL A 27 -1.24 14.33 14.87
C VAL A 27 -0.18 13.95 15.90
N LEU A 28 0.41 12.77 15.71
CA LEU A 28 1.46 12.24 16.56
C LEU A 28 2.83 12.53 15.94
N ARG A 29 3.75 13.08 16.71
CA ARG A 29 5.14 13.30 16.29
C ARG A 29 6.05 12.42 17.12
N PHE A 30 6.73 11.51 16.44
CA PHE A 30 7.69 10.60 17.05
C PHE A 30 9.08 11.25 17.13
N PRO A 31 9.84 11.02 18.21
CA PRO A 31 11.17 11.58 18.37
C PRO A 31 12.15 10.99 17.33
N PRO A 32 13.20 11.74 16.94
CA PRO A 32 14.24 11.20 16.08
C PRO A 32 15.01 10.07 16.80
N VAL A 33 15.39 9.05 16.03
CA VAL A 33 16.20 7.94 16.54
C VAL A 33 17.65 8.39 16.69
N SER A 34 18.28 8.01 17.81
CA SER A 34 19.70 8.33 18.04
C SER A 34 20.60 7.52 17.09
N PRO A 35 21.57 8.16 16.40
CA PRO A 35 22.48 7.47 15.48
C PRO A 35 23.59 6.68 16.21
N LEU A 36 23.65 6.76 17.55
CA LEU A 36 24.65 6.08 18.37
C LEU A 36 24.19 4.69 18.84
N LEU A 37 22.98 4.27 18.48
CA LEU A 37 22.44 2.96 18.81
C LEU A 37 23.07 1.90 17.89
N ASP A 38 23.23 0.68 18.41
CA ASP A 38 23.48 -0.49 17.57
C ASP A 38 22.24 -0.80 16.70
N GLU A 39 22.42 -1.61 15.65
CA GLU A 39 21.35 -1.89 14.67
C GLU A 39 20.14 -2.62 15.29
N ASP A 40 20.36 -3.49 16.29
CA ASP A 40 19.27 -4.22 16.95
C ASP A 40 18.44 -3.26 17.81
N ALA A 41 19.10 -2.39 18.57
CA ALA A 41 18.47 -1.34 19.35
C ALA A 41 17.79 -0.29 18.45
N ARG A 42 18.37 0.02 17.29
CA ARG A 42 17.77 0.91 16.27
C ARG A 42 16.45 0.33 15.75
N LEU A 43 16.40 -0.97 15.50
CA LEU A 43 15.18 -1.66 15.05
C LEU A 43 14.05 -1.63 16.11
N CYS A 44 14.41 -1.65 17.39
CA CYS A 44 13.46 -1.55 18.50
C CYS A 44 13.12 -0.11 18.93
N SER A 45 13.67 0.90 18.25
CA SER A 45 13.42 2.30 18.56
C SER A 45 11.98 2.73 18.25
N LEU A 46 11.54 3.79 18.93
CA LEU A 46 10.19 4.30 18.77
C LEU A 46 10.01 4.93 17.37
N SER A 47 8.96 4.52 16.67
CA SER A 47 8.72 4.84 15.26
C SER A 47 7.24 5.02 14.96
N VAL A 48 6.93 5.47 13.74
CA VAL A 48 5.54 5.60 13.26
C VAL A 48 4.75 4.29 13.32
N PHE A 49 5.42 3.13 13.30
CA PHE A 49 4.77 1.83 13.41
C PHE A 49 4.19 1.55 14.80
N ASP A 50 4.73 2.20 15.84
CA ASP A 50 4.22 2.04 17.20
C ASP A 50 2.79 2.57 17.33
N ALA A 51 2.35 3.48 16.47
CA ALA A 51 0.93 3.86 16.41
C ALA A 51 0.01 2.64 16.20
N PHE A 52 0.38 1.70 15.31
CA PHE A 52 -0.39 0.47 15.09
C PHE A 52 -0.29 -0.50 16.27
N ARG A 53 0.89 -0.60 16.89
CA ARG A 53 1.11 -1.47 18.05
C ARG A 53 0.31 -1.00 19.27
N LEU A 54 0.30 0.31 19.51
CA LEU A 54 -0.50 0.94 20.57
C LEU A 54 -2.00 0.68 20.35
N LEU A 55 -2.50 0.87 19.13
CA LEU A 55 -3.90 0.59 18.82
C LEU A 55 -4.29 -0.87 19.05
N GLN A 56 -3.40 -1.82 18.73
CA GLN A 56 -3.63 -3.25 19.00
C GLN A 56 -3.63 -3.57 20.49
N ASN A 57 -2.72 -2.98 21.26
CA ASN A 57 -2.62 -3.21 22.71
C ASN A 57 -3.76 -2.58 23.51
N LEU A 58 -4.39 -1.52 22.99
CA LEU A 58 -5.50 -0.85 23.65
C LEU A 58 -6.82 -1.62 23.59
N LEU A 59 -6.94 -2.55 22.64
CA LEU A 59 -8.18 -3.25 22.37
C LEU A 59 -8.03 -4.71 22.76
N ASN A 60 -8.97 -5.21 23.56
CA ASN A 60 -9.07 -6.64 23.84
C ASN A 60 -9.65 -7.34 22.62
N VAL A 61 -8.76 -7.82 21.75
CA VAL A 61 -9.13 -8.57 20.55
C VAL A 61 -9.37 -10.03 20.91
N PRO A 62 -10.54 -10.62 20.59
CA PRO A 62 -10.78 -12.05 20.77
C PRO A 62 -9.75 -12.88 19.98
N LYS A 63 -9.04 -13.78 20.66
CA LYS A 63 -7.97 -14.61 20.04
C LYS A 63 -8.50 -15.58 18.99
N GLU A 64 -9.78 -15.92 19.07
CA GLU A 64 -10.46 -16.85 18.17
C GLU A 64 -10.86 -16.19 16.84
N GLU A 65 -10.85 -14.86 16.77
CA GLU A 65 -11.30 -14.09 15.62
C GLU A 65 -10.14 -13.34 14.96
N ARG A 66 -9.53 -13.97 13.95
CA ARG A 66 -8.36 -13.44 13.24
C ARG A 66 -8.60 -12.04 12.67
N GLU A 67 -9.80 -11.79 12.15
CA GLU A 67 -10.15 -10.52 11.50
C GLU A 67 -10.83 -9.52 12.43
N ALA A 68 -10.93 -9.79 13.74
CA ALA A 68 -11.63 -8.90 14.69
C ALA A 68 -11.06 -7.47 14.68
N MET A 69 -9.75 -7.33 14.48
CA MET A 69 -9.11 -6.04 14.26
C MET A 69 -8.36 -6.05 12.92
N PHE A 70 -8.97 -5.47 11.90
CA PHE A 70 -8.41 -5.48 10.55
C PHE A 70 -7.91 -4.08 10.14
N PHE A 71 -6.62 -4.00 9.84
CA PHE A 71 -5.99 -2.84 9.22
C PHE A 71 -5.76 -3.13 7.73
N GLY A 72 -6.51 -2.44 6.86
CA GLY A 72 -6.36 -2.54 5.41
C GLY A 72 -5.78 -1.25 4.84
N GLY A 73 -4.71 -1.31 4.06
CA GLY A 73 -4.04 -0.10 3.60
C GLY A 73 -2.83 -0.33 2.71
N LEU A 74 -2.01 0.71 2.60
CA LEU A 74 -0.76 0.71 1.84
C LEU A 74 0.39 1.28 2.68
N PHE A 75 1.56 0.71 2.47
CA PHE A 75 2.85 1.34 2.75
C PHE A 75 3.42 1.84 1.42
N SER A 76 3.79 3.12 1.35
CA SER A 76 4.42 3.68 0.16
C SER A 76 5.91 3.36 0.17
N TYR A 77 6.54 3.47 -1.00
CA TYR A 77 7.98 3.29 -1.14
C TYR A 77 8.75 4.34 -0.31
N ASP A 78 8.26 5.57 -0.25
CA ASP A 78 8.94 6.70 0.41
C ASP A 78 9.02 6.56 1.93
N LEU A 79 8.26 5.63 2.54
CA LEU A 79 8.37 5.32 3.96
C LEU A 79 9.78 4.89 4.37
N VAL A 80 10.52 4.25 3.46
CA VAL A 80 11.90 3.81 3.72
C VAL A 80 12.84 4.97 4.00
N ALA A 81 12.56 6.16 3.45
CA ALA A 81 13.36 7.37 3.69
C ALA A 81 13.24 7.90 5.14
N GLY A 82 12.32 7.35 5.95
CA GLY A 82 12.27 7.61 7.38
C GLY A 82 13.25 6.76 8.20
N PHE A 83 13.78 5.68 7.64
CA PHE A 83 14.65 4.72 8.32
C PHE A 83 16.06 4.65 7.73
N GLU A 84 16.20 4.98 6.45
CA GLU A 84 17.48 4.99 5.73
C GLU A 84 17.77 6.38 5.16
N ASP A 85 19.05 6.73 5.06
CA ASP A 85 19.49 8.02 4.52
C ASP A 85 19.36 8.02 2.99
N LEU A 86 18.29 8.65 2.51
CA LEU A 86 17.99 8.78 1.09
C LEU A 86 17.87 10.25 0.70
N PRO A 87 18.27 10.60 -0.54
CA PRO A 87 18.15 11.97 -1.01
C PRO A 87 16.68 12.43 -0.99
N GLN A 88 16.45 13.67 -0.57
CA GLN A 88 15.10 14.21 -0.56
C GLN A 88 14.60 14.45 -1.98
N LEU A 89 13.53 13.75 -2.34
CA LEU A 89 12.84 13.91 -3.62
C LEU A 89 11.65 14.87 -3.47
N ALA A 90 11.31 15.53 -4.58
CA ALA A 90 10.08 16.34 -4.69
C ALA A 90 8.86 15.41 -4.71
N ALA A 91 7.80 15.79 -4.01
CA ALA A 91 6.56 15.02 -4.01
C ALA A 91 5.79 15.30 -5.31
N GLU A 92 5.68 14.29 -6.17
CA GLU A 92 4.91 14.36 -7.42
C GLU A 92 3.49 13.76 -7.29
N ASN A 93 3.17 13.16 -6.14
CA ASN A 93 1.87 12.55 -5.88
C ASN A 93 1.35 12.95 -4.49
N ASN A 94 0.04 12.78 -4.28
CA ASN A 94 -0.62 13.03 -3.00
C ASN A 94 -0.63 11.78 -2.11
N CYS A 95 0.25 10.81 -2.36
CA CYS A 95 0.30 9.57 -1.59
C CYS A 95 1.08 9.81 -0.30
N PRO A 96 0.50 9.54 0.88
CA PRO A 96 1.25 9.57 2.13
C PRO A 96 2.23 8.39 2.20
N ASP A 97 3.19 8.47 3.14
CA ASP A 97 4.15 7.37 3.39
C ASP A 97 3.44 6.06 3.78
N PHE A 98 2.29 6.16 4.45
CA PHE A 98 1.39 5.05 4.67
C PHE A 98 -0.05 5.54 4.83
N CYS A 99 -1.01 4.71 4.46
CA CYS A 99 -2.44 4.98 4.67
C CYS A 99 -3.17 3.69 4.98
N PHE A 100 -3.76 3.61 6.17
CA PHE A 100 -4.48 2.43 6.64
C PHE A 100 -5.87 2.80 7.15
N TYR A 101 -6.79 1.89 6.90
CA TYR A 101 -8.15 1.90 7.42
C TYR A 101 -8.26 0.85 8.52
N LEU A 102 -8.77 1.26 9.67
CA LEU A 102 -9.29 0.33 10.66
C LEU A 102 -10.72 -0.03 10.26
N ALA A 103 -10.97 -1.28 9.93
CA ALA A 103 -12.28 -1.72 9.47
C ALA A 103 -13.29 -1.76 10.64
N GLU A 104 -14.32 -0.92 10.56
CA GLU A 104 -15.48 -0.99 11.44
C GLU A 104 -16.43 -2.13 11.03
N THR A 105 -16.63 -2.29 9.72
CA THR A 105 -17.43 -3.37 9.14
C THR A 105 -16.61 -4.05 8.07
N LEU A 106 -16.53 -5.37 8.13
CA LEU A 106 -15.74 -6.18 7.23
C LEU A 106 -16.62 -7.28 6.63
N MET A 107 -16.48 -7.48 5.31
CA MET A 107 -17.09 -8.58 4.59
C MET A 107 -15.98 -9.48 4.05
N VAL A 108 -16.05 -10.76 4.41
CA VAL A 108 -15.10 -11.79 3.98
C VAL A 108 -15.86 -12.77 3.09
N ILE A 109 -15.42 -12.88 1.84
CA ILE A 109 -16.01 -13.80 0.85
C ILE A 109 -15.05 -14.97 0.67
N ASP A 110 -15.45 -16.15 1.17
CA ASP A 110 -14.72 -17.39 0.95
C ASP A 110 -15.19 -18.03 -0.36
N HIS A 111 -14.36 -17.91 -1.39
CA HIS A 111 -14.64 -18.49 -2.70
C HIS A 111 -14.60 -20.03 -2.72
N GLN A 112 -13.86 -20.67 -1.81
CA GLN A 112 -13.77 -22.13 -1.74
C GLN A 112 -15.02 -22.71 -1.07
N LYS A 113 -15.43 -22.14 0.06
CA LYS A 113 -16.63 -22.57 0.81
C LYS A 113 -17.93 -21.97 0.27
N LYS A 114 -17.84 -21.03 -0.67
CA LYS A 114 -18.97 -20.26 -1.23
C LYS A 114 -19.82 -19.61 -0.14
N SER A 115 -19.17 -19.07 0.88
CA SER A 115 -19.81 -18.43 2.03
C SER A 115 -19.34 -16.99 2.17
N THR A 116 -20.26 -16.10 2.52
CA THR A 116 -19.95 -14.71 2.85
C THR A 116 -20.16 -14.51 4.35
N ARG A 117 -19.13 -14.02 5.04
CA ARG A 117 -19.19 -13.61 6.44
C ARG A 117 -19.18 -12.09 6.51
N ILE A 118 -20.13 -11.52 7.24
CA ILE A 118 -20.14 -10.09 7.57
C ILE A 118 -19.92 -9.96 9.07
N GLN A 119 -19.00 -9.09 9.46
CA GLN A 119 -18.74 -8.79 10.86
C GLN A 119 -18.61 -7.29 11.07
N ALA A 120 -18.93 -6.85 12.27
CA ALA A 120 -18.72 -5.48 12.71
C ALA A 120 -17.92 -5.49 14.02
N SER A 121 -16.95 -4.59 14.11
CA SER A 121 -16.05 -4.48 15.26
C SER A 121 -16.49 -3.32 16.15
N LEU A 122 -16.86 -3.64 17.39
CA LEU A 122 -17.19 -2.66 18.41
C LEU A 122 -15.97 -2.42 19.31
N PHE A 123 -15.30 -1.28 19.13
CA PHE A 123 -14.04 -0.98 19.83
C PHE A 123 -14.20 -0.43 21.25
N ALA A 124 -15.40 0.03 21.62
CA ALA A 124 -15.68 0.55 22.96
C ALA A 124 -17.10 0.14 23.40
N PRO A 125 -17.32 -0.17 24.69
CA PRO A 125 -18.64 -0.54 25.18
C PRO A 125 -19.60 0.65 25.07
N ASN A 126 -20.48 0.59 24.08
CA ASN A 126 -21.53 1.58 23.85
C ASN A 126 -22.72 0.89 23.17
N GLU A 127 -23.86 0.86 23.87
CA GLU A 127 -25.08 0.19 23.38
C GLU A 127 -25.70 0.91 22.17
N GLU A 128 -25.58 2.23 22.05
CA GLU A 128 -26.07 2.97 20.88
C GLU A 128 -25.29 2.58 19.61
N GLU A 129 -23.96 2.49 19.72
CA GLU A 129 -23.11 2.05 18.60
C GLU A 129 -23.35 0.59 18.25
N LYS A 130 -23.57 -0.27 19.25
CA LYS A 130 -23.92 -1.68 19.02
C LYS A 130 -25.24 -1.81 18.24
N GLN A 131 -26.26 -1.03 18.59
CA GLN A 131 -27.53 -0.99 17.86
C GLN A 131 -27.32 -0.50 16.42
N ARG A 132 -26.56 0.58 16.23
CA ARG A 132 -26.22 1.11 14.90
C ARG A 132 -25.50 0.08 14.02
N LEU A 133 -24.49 -0.61 14.57
CA LEU A 133 -23.75 -1.65 13.85
C LEU A 133 -24.63 -2.85 13.51
N THR A 134 -25.51 -3.26 14.43
CA THR A 134 -26.46 -4.36 14.20
C THR A 134 -27.43 -4.02 13.07
N ALA A 135 -28.00 -2.82 13.08
CA ALA A 135 -28.84 -2.33 11.98
C ALA A 135 -28.06 -2.31 10.65
N ARG A 136 -26.81 -1.82 10.67
CA ARG A 136 -25.94 -1.80 9.49
C ARG A 136 -25.65 -3.20 8.94
N LEU A 137 -25.44 -4.19 9.80
CA LEU A 137 -25.25 -5.59 9.39
C LEU A 137 -26.51 -6.15 8.72
N ASN A 138 -27.69 -5.88 9.29
CA ASN A 138 -28.95 -6.31 8.71
C ASN A 138 -29.19 -5.69 7.32
N ASP A 139 -28.93 -4.39 7.17
CA ASP A 139 -29.00 -3.69 5.87
C ASP A 139 -28.07 -4.32 4.84
N LEU A 140 -26.83 -4.63 5.22
CA LEU A 140 -25.86 -5.27 4.32
C LEU A 140 -26.30 -6.69 3.94
N CYS A 141 -26.86 -7.46 4.88
CA CYS A 141 -27.44 -8.77 4.59
C CYS A 141 -28.58 -8.67 3.57
N GLN A 142 -29.45 -7.67 3.70
CA GLN A 142 -30.53 -7.43 2.73
C GLN A 142 -29.97 -7.06 1.35
N GLN A 143 -29.00 -6.14 1.28
CA GLN A 143 -28.38 -5.73 0.01
C GLN A 143 -27.70 -6.89 -0.73
N LEU A 144 -27.16 -7.88 -0.01
CA LEU A 144 -26.57 -9.07 -0.63
C LEU A 144 -27.60 -9.96 -1.35
N THR A 145 -28.88 -9.84 -1.01
CA THR A 145 -29.96 -10.57 -1.71
C THR A 145 -30.46 -9.84 -2.95
N GLU A 146 -30.14 -8.55 -3.09
CA GLU A 146 -30.54 -7.74 -4.23
C GLU A 146 -29.59 -7.91 -5.42
N THR A 147 -30.13 -7.74 -6.63
CA THR A 147 -29.31 -7.76 -7.84
C THR A 147 -28.42 -6.51 -7.88
N ALA A 148 -27.11 -6.71 -7.95
CA ALA A 148 -26.16 -5.61 -8.04
C ALA A 148 -26.39 -4.77 -9.32
N PRO A 149 -26.44 -3.44 -9.22
CA PRO A 149 -26.59 -2.58 -10.38
C PRO A 149 -25.35 -2.68 -11.30
N PRO A 150 -25.49 -2.36 -12.60
CA PRO A 150 -24.35 -2.33 -13.50
C PRO A 150 -23.32 -1.29 -13.06
N LEU A 151 -22.04 -1.58 -13.30
CA LEU A 151 -20.96 -0.65 -12.97
C LEU A 151 -21.10 0.63 -13.81
N PRO A 152 -20.96 1.83 -13.20
CA PRO A 152 -20.95 3.08 -13.95
C PRO A 152 -19.68 3.14 -14.82
N VAL A 153 -19.87 3.37 -16.12
CA VAL A 153 -18.78 3.49 -17.09
C VAL A 153 -18.89 4.83 -17.79
N VAL A 154 -17.80 5.60 -17.75
CA VAL A 154 -17.64 6.83 -18.51
C VAL A 154 -16.69 6.55 -19.67
N SER A 155 -17.18 6.68 -20.90
CA SER A 155 -16.37 6.48 -22.10
C SER A 155 -15.42 7.67 -22.31
N VAL A 156 -14.18 7.38 -22.68
CA VAL A 156 -13.16 8.37 -23.07
C VAL A 156 -12.86 8.15 -24.55
N PRO A 157 -13.44 8.96 -25.47
CA PRO A 157 -13.35 8.71 -26.92
C PRO A 157 -11.92 8.74 -27.47
N HIS A 158 -11.08 9.60 -26.90
CA HIS A 158 -9.68 9.76 -27.28
C HIS A 158 -8.80 9.55 -26.04
N MET A 159 -8.33 8.32 -25.87
CA MET A 159 -7.41 7.97 -24.78
C MET A 159 -5.98 8.05 -25.29
N HIS A 160 -5.16 8.89 -24.66
CA HIS A 160 -3.75 9.06 -24.98
C HIS A 160 -2.89 8.64 -23.78
N CYS A 161 -1.89 7.79 -24.04
CA CYS A 161 -0.92 7.36 -23.02
C CYS A 161 0.25 8.34 -23.01
N GLU A 162 0.50 8.96 -21.87
CA GLU A 162 1.68 9.81 -21.67
C GLU A 162 2.74 9.03 -20.89
N CYS A 163 4.01 9.25 -21.24
CA CYS A 163 5.14 8.71 -20.50
C CYS A 163 6.02 9.86 -20.00
N ASN A 164 6.54 9.74 -18.79
CA ASN A 164 7.44 10.77 -18.25
C ASN A 164 8.85 10.73 -18.84
N GLN A 165 9.23 9.64 -19.53
CA GLN A 165 10.56 9.43 -20.10
C GLN A 165 10.47 8.61 -21.39
N SER A 166 11.20 9.02 -22.45
CA SER A 166 11.30 8.26 -23.69
C SER A 166 12.09 6.95 -23.51
N ASP A 167 12.03 6.07 -24.51
CA ASP A 167 12.83 4.83 -24.51
C ASP A 167 14.34 5.14 -24.56
N GLU A 168 14.75 6.17 -25.29
CA GLU A 168 16.14 6.61 -25.40
C GLU A 168 16.67 7.18 -24.07
N GLU A 169 15.86 7.99 -23.40
CA GLU A 169 16.14 8.56 -22.08
C GLU A 169 16.28 7.45 -21.04
N PHE A 170 15.30 6.53 -21.00
CA PHE A 170 15.33 5.39 -20.09
C PHE A 170 16.53 4.47 -20.37
N GLY A 171 16.85 4.23 -21.65
CA GLY A 171 18.06 3.51 -22.06
C GLY A 171 19.35 4.20 -21.61
N GLY A 172 19.35 5.54 -21.56
CA GLY A 172 20.43 6.34 -20.97
C GLY A 172 20.62 6.06 -19.48
N VAL A 173 19.52 6.03 -18.72
CA VAL A 173 19.52 5.69 -17.29
C VAL A 173 20.06 4.27 -17.06
N VAL A 174 19.61 3.29 -17.86
CA VAL A 174 20.09 1.90 -17.76
C VAL A 174 21.61 1.82 -18.01
N ARG A 175 22.13 2.51 -19.03
CA ARG A 175 23.58 2.55 -19.32
C ARG A 175 24.38 3.19 -18.18
N LEU A 176 23.85 4.23 -17.53
CA LEU A 176 24.47 4.85 -16.37
C LEU A 176 24.56 3.86 -15.20
N LEU A 177 23.45 3.18 -14.88
CA LEU A 177 23.38 2.20 -13.79
C LEU A 177 24.28 0.98 -14.05
N GLN A 178 24.41 0.53 -15.30
CA GLN A 178 25.37 -0.51 -15.67
C GLN A 178 26.83 -0.12 -15.40
N LYS A 179 27.18 1.16 -15.53
CA LYS A 179 28.53 1.64 -15.17
C LYS A 179 28.76 1.53 -13.66
N ALA A 180 27.77 1.90 -12.85
CA ALA A 180 27.84 1.73 -11.39
C ALA A 180 27.96 0.26 -10.97
N ILE A 181 27.28 -0.65 -11.68
CA ILE A 181 27.43 -2.10 -11.47
C ILE A 181 28.86 -2.55 -11.75
N ARG A 182 29.44 -2.13 -12.89
CA ARG A 182 30.83 -2.47 -13.25
C ARG A 182 31.86 -1.87 -12.30
N ALA A 183 31.57 -0.70 -11.72
CA ALA A 183 32.40 -0.07 -10.70
C ALA A 183 32.33 -0.78 -9.33
N GLY A 184 31.42 -1.75 -9.16
CA GLY A 184 31.24 -2.49 -7.92
C GLY A 184 30.47 -1.71 -6.83
N GLU A 185 29.71 -0.67 -7.21
CA GLU A 185 28.86 0.08 -6.28
C GLU A 185 27.59 -0.69 -5.91
N ILE A 186 27.01 -1.38 -6.90
CA ILE A 186 25.75 -2.14 -6.78
C ILE A 186 25.83 -3.44 -7.59
N PHE A 187 25.08 -4.48 -7.20
CA PHE A 187 24.99 -5.72 -7.99
C PHE A 187 23.83 -5.69 -8.99
N GLN A 188 22.70 -5.17 -8.55
CA GLN A 188 21.48 -5.06 -9.34
C GLN A 188 20.69 -3.83 -8.87
N VAL A 189 19.99 -3.19 -9.80
CA VAL A 189 19.07 -2.07 -9.54
C VAL A 189 17.88 -2.17 -10.48
N VAL A 190 16.70 -1.76 -10.00
CA VAL A 190 15.44 -1.84 -10.75
C VAL A 190 14.93 -0.41 -11.03
N PRO A 191 15.39 0.25 -12.12
CA PRO A 191 14.86 1.54 -12.51
C PRO A 191 13.43 1.40 -13.03
N SER A 192 12.62 2.44 -12.84
CA SER A 192 11.23 2.48 -13.29
C SER A 192 10.92 3.80 -14.01
N ARG A 193 9.85 3.78 -14.80
CA ARG A 193 9.27 4.96 -15.46
C ARG A 193 7.75 4.95 -15.33
N ARG A 194 7.13 6.10 -15.52
CA ARG A 194 5.69 6.32 -15.26
C ARG A 194 4.93 6.48 -16.56
N PHE A 195 3.80 5.78 -16.65
CA PHE A 195 2.80 5.96 -17.70
C PHE A 195 1.52 6.52 -17.09
N SER A 196 0.88 7.46 -17.79
CA SER A 196 -0.30 8.18 -17.33
C SER A 196 -1.40 8.13 -18.39
N LEU A 197 -2.62 7.80 -17.96
CA LEU A 197 -3.80 7.65 -18.80
C LEU A 197 -5.04 8.20 -18.05
N PRO A 198 -6.01 8.82 -18.73
CA PRO A 198 -7.25 9.25 -18.10
C PRO A 198 -8.09 8.03 -17.67
N CYS A 199 -8.47 7.97 -16.38
CA CYS A 199 -9.26 6.87 -15.82
C CYS A 199 -10.46 7.40 -15.00
N PRO A 200 -11.58 7.79 -15.65
CA PRO A 200 -12.75 8.32 -14.96
C PRO A 200 -13.55 7.24 -14.20
N SER A 201 -13.42 5.97 -14.56
CA SER A 201 -14.14 4.84 -13.94
C SER A 201 -13.18 3.76 -13.42
N PRO A 202 -12.46 3.99 -12.31
CA PRO A 202 -11.45 3.06 -11.80
C PRO A 202 -11.98 1.67 -11.48
N LEU A 203 -13.21 1.56 -10.95
CA LEU A 203 -13.84 0.28 -10.64
C LEU A 203 -14.15 -0.53 -11.91
N ALA A 204 -14.57 0.13 -12.99
CA ALA A 204 -14.80 -0.52 -14.28
C ALA A 204 -13.47 -0.99 -14.90
N ALA A 205 -12.42 -0.15 -14.84
CA ALA A 205 -11.08 -0.54 -15.29
C ALA A 205 -10.55 -1.74 -14.49
N TYR A 206 -10.71 -1.75 -13.17
CA TYR A 206 -10.37 -2.88 -12.30
C TYR A 206 -11.14 -4.15 -12.66
N TYR A 207 -12.44 -4.04 -12.99
CA TYR A 207 -13.24 -5.17 -13.43
C TYR A 207 -12.73 -5.80 -14.74
N VAL A 208 -12.35 -4.96 -15.71
CA VAL A 208 -11.72 -5.43 -16.97
C VAL A 208 -10.38 -6.09 -16.68
N LEU A 209 -9.54 -5.48 -15.82
CA LEU A 209 -8.26 -6.06 -15.42
C LEU A 209 -8.42 -7.43 -14.75
N LYS A 210 -9.40 -7.59 -13.85
CA LYS A 210 -9.71 -8.86 -13.18
C LYS A 210 -10.08 -9.97 -14.15
N LYS A 211 -10.80 -9.64 -15.23
CA LYS A 211 -11.16 -10.60 -16.28
C LYS A 211 -9.98 -10.96 -17.16
N SER A 212 -9.16 -9.98 -17.53
CA SER A 212 -8.05 -10.19 -18.47
C SER A 212 -6.85 -10.86 -17.81
N ASN A 213 -6.50 -10.47 -16.58
CA ASN A 213 -5.31 -10.91 -15.87
C ASN A 213 -5.65 -11.23 -14.40
N PRO A 214 -6.36 -12.34 -14.14
CA PRO A 214 -6.68 -12.74 -12.78
C PRO A 214 -5.38 -13.08 -12.03
N SER A 215 -5.11 -12.32 -10.97
CA SER A 215 -3.98 -12.52 -10.06
C SER A 215 -4.48 -13.03 -8.71
N PRO A 216 -3.69 -13.83 -7.96
CA PRO A 216 -4.01 -14.17 -6.58
C PRO A 216 -4.12 -12.93 -5.67
N TYR A 217 -3.40 -11.86 -5.99
CA TYR A 217 -3.45 -10.59 -5.26
C TYR A 217 -4.00 -9.50 -6.16
N MET A 218 -5.24 -9.09 -5.87
CA MET A 218 -5.91 -7.98 -6.52
C MET A 218 -6.52 -7.06 -5.48
N PHE A 219 -6.36 -5.75 -5.66
CA PHE A 219 -6.88 -4.76 -4.74
C PHE A 219 -7.44 -3.56 -5.50
N LEU A 220 -8.46 -2.96 -4.91
CA LEU A 220 -8.96 -1.64 -5.27
C LEU A 220 -9.06 -0.84 -3.98
N CYS A 221 -8.20 0.16 -3.81
CA CYS A 221 -8.19 1.02 -2.65
C CYS A 221 -8.69 2.41 -3.04
N ARG A 222 -9.76 2.88 -2.40
CA ARG A 222 -10.26 4.24 -2.61
C ARG A 222 -9.81 5.11 -1.45
N MET A 223 -8.77 5.90 -1.68
CA MET A 223 -8.21 6.76 -0.66
C MET A 223 -9.01 8.04 -0.48
N MET A 224 -9.50 8.27 0.74
CA MET A 224 -9.98 9.59 1.16
C MET A 224 -8.83 10.34 1.82
N ILE A 225 -8.28 11.34 1.14
CA ILE A 225 -7.26 12.22 1.71
C ILE A 225 -7.98 13.19 2.66
N SER A 226 -7.88 12.92 3.96
CA SER A 226 -8.35 13.85 5.00
C SER A 226 -7.42 15.07 5.09
N PRO A 227 -7.92 16.28 5.42
CA PRO A 227 -7.09 17.47 5.63
C PRO A 227 -5.97 17.28 6.65
N CYS A 228 -6.14 16.37 7.62
CA CYS A 228 -5.10 16.02 8.58
C CYS A 228 -3.89 15.32 7.94
N LEU A 229 -4.11 14.52 6.89
CA LEU A 229 -3.05 13.83 6.15
C LEU A 229 -2.25 14.80 5.26
N ALA A 230 -2.86 15.93 4.88
CA ALA A 230 -2.25 16.93 4.00
C ALA A 230 -1.23 17.84 4.71
N ARG A 231 -1.18 17.84 6.05
CA ARG A 231 -0.23 18.67 6.84
C ARG A 231 1.12 17.98 7.00
N ARG A 232 1.89 17.86 5.91
CA ARG A 232 3.33 17.57 6.02
C ARG A 232 4.13 18.88 5.92
N ARG A 233 4.68 19.37 7.04
CA ARG A 233 5.84 20.29 7.00
C ARG A 233 7.10 19.43 6.97
N LYS A 234 7.79 19.36 5.83
CA LYS A 234 9.15 18.79 5.80
C LYS A 234 10.07 19.69 6.61
N VAL A 235 10.66 19.15 7.67
CA VAL A 235 11.74 19.79 8.43
C VAL A 235 12.95 19.90 7.50
N ARG A 236 13.42 21.13 7.25
CA ARG A 236 14.70 21.39 6.59
C ARG A 236 15.82 21.03 7.56
N SER A 237 16.46 19.88 7.39
CA SER A 237 17.82 19.69 7.91
C SER A 237 18.77 19.57 6.72
N SER A 238 19.57 20.61 6.54
CA SER A 238 20.66 20.64 5.57
C SER A 238 21.84 19.84 6.11
N MET A 239 21.97 18.58 5.69
CA MET A 239 23.25 17.89 5.70
C MET A 239 23.34 17.10 4.41
N THR A 240 24.42 17.36 3.67
CA THR A 240 24.85 16.61 2.49
C THR A 240 25.45 15.28 2.93
N PRO A 241 24.94 14.12 2.48
CA PRO A 241 25.56 12.85 2.79
C PRO A 241 26.55 12.40 1.70
N PRO A 242 27.67 11.74 2.06
CA PRO A 242 28.44 10.93 1.14
C PRO A 242 27.72 9.59 0.89
N ALA A 243 27.91 9.03 -0.31
CA ALA A 243 27.26 7.82 -0.79
C ALA A 243 27.31 6.65 0.22
N ALA A 244 26.12 6.17 0.62
CA ALA A 244 25.96 5.01 1.48
C ALA A 244 26.19 3.70 0.69
N ARG A 245 27.08 2.87 1.23
CA ARG A 245 27.51 1.59 0.67
C ARG A 245 26.76 0.47 1.39
N LEU A 246 25.75 -0.11 0.77
CA LEU A 246 25.04 -1.28 1.31
C LEU A 246 25.76 -2.56 0.88
N ARG A 247 26.41 -3.25 1.82
CA ARG A 247 26.86 -4.65 1.66
C ARG A 247 25.70 -5.58 1.98
N SER A 248 25.38 -6.50 1.08
CA SER A 248 24.46 -7.61 1.36
C SER A 248 25.24 -8.88 1.73
N THR A 249 24.88 -9.46 2.87
CA THR A 249 25.07 -10.89 3.18
C THR A 249 23.92 -11.70 2.57
N PRO A 250 24.14 -12.96 2.15
CA PRO A 250 23.13 -13.76 1.48
C PRO A 250 22.19 -14.44 2.49
N LEU A 251 20.87 -14.37 2.27
CA LEU A 251 19.86 -15.21 2.91
C LEU A 251 18.81 -15.66 1.87
N PRO A 252 18.14 -16.80 2.11
CA PRO A 252 17.62 -17.68 1.08
C PRO A 252 16.19 -17.33 0.63
N GLU A 253 15.77 -18.10 -0.36
CA GLU A 253 14.53 -18.08 -1.12
C GLU A 253 13.25 -17.84 -0.29
N HIS A 254 12.31 -17.15 -0.94
CA HIS A 254 10.93 -16.83 -0.54
C HIS A 254 10.69 -15.47 0.15
N VAL A 255 10.77 -14.39 -0.64
CA VAL A 255 9.93 -13.20 -0.45
C VAL A 255 9.37 -12.78 -1.81
N HIS A 256 8.10 -13.09 -2.05
CA HIS A 256 7.38 -12.60 -3.22
C HIS A 256 6.96 -11.13 -2.98
N ALA A 257 7.84 -10.20 -3.33
CA ALA A 257 7.41 -8.85 -3.67
C ALA A 257 6.72 -8.93 -5.03
N VAL A 258 5.43 -8.64 -5.09
CA VAL A 258 4.71 -8.49 -6.37
C VAL A 258 5.15 -7.16 -7.01
N VAL A 259 6.29 -7.19 -7.68
CA VAL A 259 6.59 -6.28 -8.78
C VAL A 259 5.73 -6.76 -9.93
N VAL A 260 4.76 -5.95 -10.39
CA VAL A 260 4.04 -6.23 -11.63
C VAL A 260 5.09 -6.32 -12.74
N PRO A 261 5.35 -7.49 -13.36
CA PRO A 261 6.32 -7.57 -14.43
C PRO A 261 5.74 -6.86 -15.65
N MET A 262 6.46 -5.84 -16.11
CA MET A 262 6.33 -5.33 -17.48
C MET A 262 6.67 -6.50 -18.41
N VAL A 263 5.69 -7.01 -19.13
CA VAL A 263 5.89 -8.12 -20.07
C VAL A 263 6.90 -7.68 -21.13
N HIS A 264 7.91 -8.53 -21.31
CA HIS A 264 9.13 -8.32 -22.10
C HIS A 264 8.90 -7.92 -23.55
N TRP A 265 9.74 -6.99 -24.01
CA TRP A 265 10.07 -6.77 -25.42
C TRP A 265 11.22 -7.71 -25.82
N THR A 266 11.04 -8.51 -26.87
CA THR A 266 12.16 -9.11 -27.60
C THR A 266 11.98 -8.78 -29.07
N GLU A 267 12.89 -7.94 -29.59
CA GLU A 267 13.05 -7.70 -31.03
C GLU A 267 13.47 -8.98 -31.73
N THR A 268 12.63 -9.46 -32.64
CA THR A 268 13.10 -10.01 -33.91
C THR A 268 12.13 -9.61 -35.02
N SER A 269 12.71 -9.13 -36.11
CA SER A 269 12.12 -8.51 -37.28
C SER A 269 11.08 -9.33 -38.05
N THR A 270 10.46 -8.64 -39.01
CA THR A 270 9.72 -9.06 -40.22
C THR A 270 8.21 -9.35 -40.12
N ALA A 271 7.46 -8.34 -40.58
CA ALA A 271 6.32 -8.39 -41.51
C ALA A 271 5.01 -9.12 -41.13
N ALA A 272 3.93 -8.42 -41.51
CA ALA A 272 2.60 -8.90 -41.86
C ALA A 272 1.62 -9.27 -40.71
N SER A 273 0.58 -8.44 -40.60
CA SER A 273 -0.84 -8.79 -40.43
C SER A 273 -1.27 -9.98 -39.54
N ASN A 274 -2.26 -9.70 -38.68
CA ASN A 274 -3.17 -10.61 -37.96
C ASN A 274 -2.66 -11.15 -36.61
N TRP A 275 -3.08 -10.47 -35.53
CA TRP A 275 -2.89 -10.96 -34.17
C TRP A 275 -3.98 -11.99 -33.83
N LYS A 276 -3.64 -13.28 -34.04
CA LYS A 276 -4.29 -14.42 -33.39
C LYS A 276 -3.46 -14.81 -32.17
N CYS A 277 -4.06 -14.75 -30.97
CA CYS A 277 -3.49 -15.37 -29.79
C CYS A 277 -3.63 -16.90 -29.89
N VAL A 278 -2.52 -17.62 -29.84
CA VAL A 278 -2.47 -19.08 -29.64
C VAL A 278 -1.54 -19.37 -28.46
N PRO A 279 -1.95 -20.23 -27.51
CA PRO A 279 -1.22 -20.49 -26.27
C PRO A 279 -0.12 -21.54 -26.47
N ILE A 280 0.97 -21.43 -25.71
CA ILE A 280 1.89 -22.55 -25.50
C ILE A 280 1.79 -23.02 -24.05
N ILE A 281 1.58 -24.33 -23.97
CA ILE A 281 1.24 -25.18 -22.84
C ILE A 281 2.51 -25.94 -22.37
N LYS A 282 2.49 -26.39 -21.10
CA LYS A 282 2.98 -27.67 -20.52
C LYS A 282 4.23 -27.68 -19.63
N SER A 283 3.90 -28.02 -18.39
CA SER A 283 4.45 -29.07 -17.52
C SER A 283 5.80 -28.83 -16.86
N PHE A 284 5.79 -28.84 -15.53
CA PHE A 284 6.63 -29.77 -14.77
C PHE A 284 5.89 -30.18 -13.49
N LEU A 285 5.79 -31.50 -13.31
CA LEU A 285 5.31 -32.22 -12.13
C LEU A 285 6.30 -33.37 -11.91
N ASN A 286 6.59 -33.67 -10.63
CA ASN A 286 7.45 -34.74 -10.07
C ASN A 286 8.97 -34.45 -10.20
N ILE A 287 9.77 -34.40 -9.13
CA ILE A 287 9.85 -35.19 -7.89
C ILE A 287 10.14 -34.27 -6.70
#